data_AF-A0A392PPU8-F1
#
_entry.id   AF-A0A392PPU8-F1
#
_cell.length_a   1.000
_cell.length_b   1.000
_cell.length_c   1.000
_cell.angle_alpha   90.00
_cell.angle_beta   90.00
_cell.angle_gamma   90.00
#
_symmetry.space_group_name_H-M   'P 1'
#
loop_
_entity.id
_entity.type
_entity.pdbx_description
1 polymer ?
#
loop_
_entity_poly.entity_id
_entity_poly.type
_entity_poly.pdbx_seq_one_letter_code
_entity_poly.pdbx_strand_id
1 'polypeptide(L)'
;ALSINKSLSKAKSAAENGQVQCEKLRNLVIQCITEAGGTIDYAEIVDQHSLENVEFIKGPVVFCVAALFGKVRLIDNMEINL
;
A
#
# COMPACT_ATOMS: atom_id res chain seq x y z
N ALA A 1 0.85 -14.15 -1.88
CA ALA A 1 -0.18 -13.91 -0.84
C ALA A 1 0.43 -13.24 0.40
N LEU A 2 1.31 -13.92 1.16
CA LEU A 2 1.92 -13.35 2.37
C LEU A 2 2.67 -12.02 2.13
N SER A 3 3.23 -11.83 0.93
CA SER A 3 4.04 -10.66 0.60
C SER A 3 3.24 -9.35 0.51
N ILE A 4 1.99 -9.37 0.04
CA ILE A 4 1.15 -8.17 -0.04
C ILE A 4 0.82 -7.70 1.37
N ASN A 5 0.26 -8.58 2.20
CA ASN A 5 -0.06 -8.25 3.59
C ASN A 5 1.18 -7.77 4.37
N LYS A 6 2.32 -8.45 4.23
CA LYS A 6 3.60 -8.02 4.83
C LYS A 6 4.03 -6.63 4.35
N SER A 7 3.90 -6.33 3.06
CA SER A 7 4.25 -5.02 2.51
C SER A 7 3.36 -3.90 3.02
N LEU A 8 2.05 -4.14 3.10
CA LEU A 8 1.07 -3.20 3.66
C LEU A 8 1.33 -2.95 5.14
N SER A 9 1.60 -4.00 5.94
CA SER A 9 1.97 -3.83 7.35
C SER A 9 3.25 -3.01 7.52
N LYS A 10 4.26 -3.20 6.66
CA LYS A 10 5.46 -2.35 6.69
C LYS A 10 5.14 -0.89 6.36
N ALA A 11 4.28 -0.64 5.38
CA ALA A 11 3.85 0.72 5.04
C ALA A 11 3.09 1.38 6.19
N LYS A 12 2.19 0.64 6.85
CA LYS A 12 1.49 1.10 8.05
C LYS A 12 2.47 1.46 9.17
N SER A 13 3.41 0.57 9.50
CA SER A 13 4.42 0.85 10.52
C SER A 13 5.33 2.03 10.14
N ALA A 14 5.67 2.19 8.86
CA ALA A 14 6.43 3.35 8.40
C ALA A 14 5.64 4.66 8.61
N ALA A 15 4.33 4.65 8.32
CA ALA A 15 3.45 5.78 8.56
C ALA A 15 3.34 6.13 10.04
N GLU A 16 3.16 5.11 10.91
CA GLU A 16 3.14 5.27 12.38
C GLU A 16 4.47 5.83 12.92
N ASN A 17 5.60 5.55 12.25
CA ASN A 17 6.91 6.12 12.57
C ASN A 17 7.17 7.51 11.96
N GLY A 18 6.14 8.17 11.42
CA GLY A 18 6.20 9.55 10.92
C GLY A 18 6.41 9.69 9.41
N GLN A 19 6.40 8.60 8.64
CA GLN A 19 6.42 8.68 7.18
C GLN A 19 5.03 8.98 6.61
N VAL A 20 4.72 10.25 6.40
CA VAL A 20 3.42 10.68 5.87
C VAL A 20 3.37 10.85 4.35
N GLN A 21 4.50 10.77 3.64
CA GLN A 21 4.53 10.96 2.19
C GLN A 21 4.09 9.67 1.47
N CYS A 22 2.93 9.72 0.81
CA CYS A 22 2.28 8.56 0.20
C CYS A 22 3.12 7.91 -0.91
N GLU A 23 3.91 8.71 -1.64
CA GLU A 23 4.83 8.20 -2.66
C GLU A 23 5.90 7.25 -2.07
N LYS A 24 6.47 7.59 -0.90
CA LYS A 24 7.49 6.77 -0.24
C LYS A 24 6.92 5.44 0.25
N LEU A 25 5.70 5.47 0.80
CA LEU A 25 4.97 4.27 1.21
C LEU A 25 4.61 3.38 0.02
N ARG A 26 4.18 3.99 -1.10
CA ARG A 26 3.93 3.28 -2.36
C ARG A 26 5.18 2.59 -2.89
N ASN A 27 6.30 3.31 -2.97
CA ASN A 27 7.56 2.76 -3.44
C ASN A 27 8.03 1.58 -2.57
N LEU A 28 7.86 1.66 -1.25
CA LEU A 28 8.19 0.57 -0.32
C LEU A 28 7.37 -0.69 -0.61
N VAL A 29 6.07 -0.54 -0.84
CA VAL A 29 5.16 -1.68 -1.14
C VAL A 29 5.46 -2.28 -2.50
N ILE A 30 5.63 -1.43 -3.53
CA ILE A 30 5.97 -1.84 -4.89
C ILE A 30 7.27 -2.65 -4.88
N GLN A 31 8.30 -2.17 -4.18
CA GLN A 31 9.57 -2.87 -4.05
C GLN A 31 9.38 -4.25 -3.39
N CYS A 32 8.70 -4.32 -2.24
CA CYS A 32 8.48 -5.58 -1.53
C CYS A 32 7.73 -6.63 -2.37
N ILE A 33 6.74 -6.20 -3.15
CA ILE A 33 5.96 -7.11 -4.02
C ILE A 33 6.79 -7.55 -5.22
N THR A 34 7.55 -6.64 -5.83
CA THR A 34 8.42 -6.94 -6.98
C THR A 34 9.53 -7.93 -6.59
N GLU A 35 10.17 -7.73 -5.44
CA GLU A 35 11.17 -8.65 -4.88
C GLU A 35 10.59 -10.04 -4.58
N ALA A 36 9.30 -10.11 -4.26
CA ALA A 36 8.59 -11.37 -4.05
C ALA A 36 8.12 -12.04 -5.36
N GLY A 37 8.48 -11.49 -6.53
CA GLY A 37 8.10 -12.01 -7.84
C GLY A 37 6.69 -11.64 -8.29
N GLY A 38 6.06 -10.64 -7.64
CA GLY A 38 4.78 -10.08 -8.04
C GLY A 38 4.94 -8.93 -9.03
N THR A 39 3.95 -8.72 -9.89
CA THR A 39 3.85 -7.53 -10.75
C THR A 39 2.70 -6.67 -10.27
N ILE A 40 2.96 -5.39 -9.99
CA ILE A 40 1.94 -4.44 -9.52
C ILE A 40 0.99 -4.11 -10.67
N ASP A 41 -0.31 -4.18 -10.39
CA ASP A 41 -1.38 -3.67 -11.24
C ASP A 41 -1.70 -2.23 -10.83
N TYR A 42 -1.96 -2.01 -9.53
CA TYR A 42 -2.01 -0.67 -8.94
C TYR A 42 -1.63 -0.72 -7.45
N ALA A 43 -1.15 0.42 -6.93
CA ALA A 43 -0.86 0.63 -5.52
C ALA A 43 -1.16 2.10 -5.20
N GLU A 44 -2.28 2.35 -4.51
CA GLU A 44 -2.84 3.68 -4.30
C GLU A 44 -3.18 3.91 -2.83
N ILE A 45 -2.93 5.14 -2.35
CA ILE A 45 -3.31 5.57 -1.01
C ILE A 45 -4.39 6.63 -1.19
N VAL A 46 -5.56 6.35 -0.65
CA VAL A 46 -6.76 7.17 -0.83
C VAL A 46 -7.34 7.58 0.51
N ASP A 47 -8.07 8.68 0.55
CA ASP A 47 -8.87 9.06 1.71
C ASP A 47 -9.93 7.99 2.01
N GLN A 48 -10.15 7.66 3.29
CA GLN A 48 -11.06 6.58 3.68
C GLN A 48 -12.53 6.86 3.33
N HIS A 49 -12.93 8.12 3.19
CA HIS A 49 -14.31 8.51 2.92
C HIS A 49 -14.54 8.87 1.45
N SER A 50 -13.69 9.70 0.86
CA SER A 50 -13.87 10.15 -0.54
C SER A 50 -13.30 9.18 -1.57
N LEU A 51 -12.40 8.28 -1.17
CA LEU A 51 -11.59 7.43 -2.06
C LEU A 51 -10.75 8.23 -3.06
N GLU A 52 -10.50 9.52 -2.79
CA GLU A 52 -9.63 10.35 -3.61
C GLU A 52 -8.16 10.11 -3.25
N ASN A 53 -7.29 10.16 -4.26
CA ASN A 53 -5.86 10.02 -4.09
C ASN A 53 -5.30 11.14 -3.21
N VAL A 54 -4.42 10.76 -2.26
CA VAL A 54 -3.75 11.71 -1.38
C VAL A 54 -2.23 11.67 -1.57
N GLU A 55 -1.60 12.83 -1.48
CA GLU A 55 -0.13 12.94 -1.52
C GLU A 55 0.50 12.76 -0.14
N PHE A 56 -0.19 13.20 0.90
CA PHE A 56 0.25 13.17 2.29
C PHE A 56 -0.85 12.62 3.18
N ILE A 57 -0.48 11.76 4.12
CA ILE A 57 -1.40 11.25 5.14
C ILE A 57 -1.64 12.37 6.17
N LYS A 58 -2.84 12.93 6.15
CA LYS A 58 -3.30 13.98 7.09
C LYS A 58 -4.47 13.52 7.97
N GLY A 59 -4.91 12.28 7.80
CA GLY A 59 -6.06 11.68 8.45
C GLY A 59 -6.19 10.19 8.07
N PRO A 60 -7.35 9.57 8.34
CA PRO A 60 -7.63 8.18 7.98
C PRO A 60 -7.52 7.94 6.46
N VAL A 61 -6.66 7.00 6.07
CA VAL A 61 -6.47 6.62 4.66
C VAL A 61 -6.55 5.11 4.50
N VAL A 62 -6.83 4.68 3.27
CA VAL A 62 -6.79 3.27 2.87
C VAL A 62 -5.72 3.10 1.81
N PHE A 63 -4.81 2.17 2.03
CA PHE A 63 -3.82 1.76 1.05
C PHE A 63 -4.34 0.52 0.31
N CYS A 64 -4.75 0.70 -0.95
CA CYS A 64 -5.26 -0.34 -1.84
C CYS A 64 -4.15 -0.85 -2.78
N VAL A 65 -4.02 -2.17 -2.90
CA VAL A 65 -3.01 -2.80 -3.75
C VAL A 65 -3.62 -3.97 -4.54
N ALA A 66 -3.27 -4.04 -5.82
CA ALA A 66 -3.49 -5.22 -6.65
C ALA A 66 -2.18 -5.64 -7.31
N ALA A 67 -1.90 -6.95 -7.31
CA ALA A 67 -0.71 -7.51 -7.93
C ALA A 67 -0.97 -8.90 -8.52
N LEU A 68 -0.28 -9.18 -9.62
CA LEU A 68 -0.25 -10.48 -10.27
C LEU A 68 0.91 -11.31 -9.73
N PHE A 69 0.61 -12.54 -9.33
CA PHE A 69 1.59 -13.58 -8.99
C PHE A 69 1.38 -14.76 -9.93
N GLY A 70 2.20 -14.83 -11.00
CA GLY A 70 1.97 -15.74 -12.11
C GLY A 70 0.64 -15.43 -12.81
N LYS A 71 -0.34 -16.35 -12.73
CA LYS A 71 -1.67 -16.18 -13.33
C LYS A 71 -2.73 -15.67 -12.35
N VAL A 72 -2.39 -15.57 -11.06
CA VAL A 72 -3.34 -15.23 -10.00
C VAL A 72 -3.22 -13.74 -9.69
N ARG A 73 -4.36 -13.04 -9.78
CA ARG A 73 -4.48 -11.65 -9.33
C ARG A 73 -4.90 -11.62 -7.87
N LEU A 74 -4.09 -11.01 -7.03
CA LEU A 74 -4.37 -10.82 -5.61
C LEU A 74 -4.65 -9.34 -5.36
N ILE A 75 -5.64 -9.08 -4.53
CA ILE A 75 -5.98 -7.74 -4.05
C ILE A 75 -5.95 -7.75 -2.54
N ASP A 76 -5.50 -6.65 -1.95
CA ASP A 76 -5.53 -6.43 -0.52
C ASP A 76 -5.62 -4.92 -0.26
N ASN A 77 -6.09 -4.57 0.92
CA ASN A 77 -6.11 -3.18 1.37
C ASN A 77 -5.76 -3.09 2.84
N MET A 78 -5.31 -1.92 3.28
CA MET A 78 -5.02 -1.67 4.68
C MET A 78 -5.39 -0.26 5.09
N GLU A 79 -6.17 -0.15 6.15
CA GLU A 79 -6.46 1.12 6.80
C GLU A 79 -5.24 1.59 7.62
N ILE A 80 -4.90 2.86 7.43
CA ILE A 80 -3.84 3.55 8.15
C ILE A 80 -4.46 4.77 8.82
N ASN A 81 -4.51 4.72 10.15
CA ASN A 81 -5.01 5.79 10.99
C ASN A 81 -3.85 6.24 11.87
N LEU A 82 -3.39 7.48 11.67
CA LEU A 82 -2.34 8.12 12.47
C LEU A 82 -2.94 8.84 13.68
#